data_AF-A0A0S6X7F9-F1
#
_entry.id   AF-A0A0S6X7F9-F1
#
_cell.length_a   1.000
_cell.length_b   1.000
_cell.length_c   1.000
_cell.angle_alpha   90.00
_cell.angle_beta   90.00
_cell.angle_gamma   90.00
#
_symmetry.space_group_name_H-M   'P 1'
#
loop_
_entity.id
_entity.type
_entity.pdbx_description
1 polymer ?
#
loop_
_entity_poly.entity_id
_entity_poly.type
_entity_poly.pdbx_seq_one_letter_code
_entity_poly.pdbx_strand_id
1 'polypeptide(L)'
;MTVGVLWQSLQSRVVPYVVAVDRLGEPRAVSEAEADYTPSDPQIAWALGKFVEHVRGLSLDPVVMRRQWLEAYDFTTQRGAAFLSAHARQSGALTRIGERTVTVQITSVVRASQQSFQVKWVETAYEHGRPSGQEHWTAMVTVVRKAPRDRETLRRNPLGLYVDGIDWSRELEPAGDGPTQQSSLTSEQSPTSRLGATPNLSPTLSEVKP
;
A
#
# COMPACT_ATOMS: atom_id res chain seq x y z
N MET A 1 47.47 -42.30 3.12
CA MET A 1 46.66 -41.99 4.32
C MET A 1 47.24 -40.69 4.85
N THR A 2 46.65 -39.49 4.82
CA THR A 2 45.25 -39.02 4.79
C THR A 2 45.36 -37.50 4.54
N VAL A 3 44.92 -36.97 3.39
CA VAL A 3 43.75 -36.07 3.22
C VAL A 3 43.52 -35.05 4.36
N GLY A 4 43.58 -33.76 4.00
CA GLY A 4 43.19 -32.62 4.86
C GLY A 4 42.54 -31.53 4.00
N VAL A 5 41.24 -31.69 3.77
CA VAL A 5 40.38 -30.94 2.85
C VAL A 5 40.27 -29.45 3.20
N LEU A 6 40.28 -28.66 2.13
CA LEU A 6 39.77 -27.30 1.93
C LEU A 6 38.93 -26.72 3.07
N TRP A 7 39.45 -25.65 3.67
CA TRP A 7 38.68 -24.67 4.43
C TRP A 7 37.96 -23.72 3.47
N GLN A 8 36.93 -24.21 2.80
CA GLN A 8 36.06 -23.39 1.95
C GLN A 8 34.60 -23.62 2.32
N SER A 9 34.17 -23.07 3.46
CA SER A 9 32.75 -23.03 3.82
C SER A 9 32.41 -21.84 4.71
N LEU A 10 32.56 -20.63 4.17
CA LEU A 10 32.08 -19.38 4.80
C LEU A 10 31.23 -18.51 3.87
N GLN A 11 30.86 -18.99 2.68
CA GLN A 11 29.88 -18.30 1.86
C GLN A 11 28.48 -18.71 2.29
N SER A 12 27.96 -17.99 3.28
CA SER A 12 26.54 -18.00 3.64
C SER A 12 25.74 -17.53 2.41
N ARG A 13 25.31 -18.46 1.55
CA ARG A 13 24.41 -18.16 0.42
C ARG A 13 23.03 -17.85 0.97
N VAL A 14 22.58 -16.62 0.79
CA VAL A 14 21.23 -16.18 1.10
C VAL A 14 20.35 -16.52 -0.09
N VAL A 15 19.35 -17.38 0.10
CA VAL A 15 18.32 -17.69 -0.90
C VAL A 15 17.12 -16.80 -0.62
N PRO A 16 16.83 -15.78 -1.46
CA PRO A 16 15.68 -14.92 -1.26
C PRO A 16 14.37 -15.61 -1.64
N TYR A 17 13.35 -15.50 -0.80
CA TYR A 17 11.97 -15.87 -1.16
C TYR A 17 11.21 -14.59 -1.48
N VAL A 18 11.02 -14.29 -2.77
CA VAL A 18 10.05 -13.29 -3.20
C VAL A 18 8.89 -14.03 -3.82
N VAL A 19 7.70 -13.89 -3.23
CA VAL A 19 6.48 -14.40 -3.86
C VAL A 19 6.11 -13.41 -4.97
N ALA A 20 6.51 -13.73 -6.20
CA ALA A 20 5.93 -13.09 -7.38
C ALA A 20 4.48 -13.56 -7.48
N VAL A 21 3.53 -12.68 -7.19
CA VAL A 21 2.13 -12.89 -7.55
C VAL A 21 1.97 -12.53 -9.03
N ASP A 22 2.06 -13.53 -9.91
CA ASP A 22 1.56 -13.39 -11.29
C ASP A 22 0.04 -13.23 -11.25
N ARG A 23 -0.55 -12.64 -12.31
CA ARG A 23 -1.98 -12.29 -12.45
C ARG A 23 -2.95 -13.48 -12.31
N LEU A 24 -2.45 -14.71 -12.12
CA LEU A 24 -3.23 -15.94 -11.94
C LEU A 24 -3.15 -16.55 -10.53
N GLY A 25 -2.47 -15.92 -9.56
CA GLY A 25 -2.60 -16.31 -8.14
C GLY A 25 -1.93 -17.64 -7.73
N GLU A 26 -1.11 -18.26 -8.58
CA GLU A 26 -0.36 -19.45 -8.21
C GLU A 26 0.97 -19.08 -7.51
N PRO A 27 1.22 -19.55 -6.27
CA PRO A 27 2.47 -19.30 -5.57
C PRO A 27 3.61 -20.10 -6.21
N ARG A 28 4.45 -19.44 -7.02
CA ARG A 28 5.65 -20.05 -7.59
C ARG A 28 6.81 -19.95 -6.60
N ALA A 29 7.40 -21.09 -6.24
CA ALA A 29 8.69 -21.13 -5.55
C ALA A 29 9.80 -20.70 -6.53
N VAL A 30 10.42 -19.55 -6.27
CA VAL A 30 11.51 -19.03 -7.10
C VAL A 30 12.82 -19.75 -6.71
N SER A 31 13.52 -20.29 -7.71
CA SER A 31 14.79 -21.01 -7.59
C SER A 31 15.97 -20.08 -7.27
N GLU A 32 17.03 -20.63 -6.68
CA GLU A 32 18.31 -20.06 -6.16
C GLU A 32 19.09 -19.06 -7.06
N ALA A 33 18.54 -18.55 -8.17
CA ALA A 33 19.26 -17.82 -9.21
C ALA A 33 18.78 -16.37 -9.49
N GLU A 34 18.01 -15.72 -8.61
CA GLU A 34 17.62 -14.30 -8.75
C GLU A 34 18.41 -13.36 -7.84
N ALA A 35 19.75 -13.38 -7.94
CA ALA A 35 20.59 -12.35 -7.32
C ALA A 35 20.28 -10.93 -7.84
N ASP A 36 19.59 -10.84 -8.98
CA ASP A 36 19.23 -9.60 -9.70
C ASP A 36 17.72 -9.32 -9.72
N TYR A 37 16.99 -9.67 -8.64
CA TYR A 37 15.59 -9.30 -8.51
C TYR A 37 15.41 -7.78 -8.57
N THR A 38 14.71 -7.30 -9.60
CA THR A 38 14.37 -5.88 -9.76
C THR A 38 12.89 -5.68 -9.48
N PRO A 39 12.52 -4.99 -8.39
CA PRO A 39 11.12 -4.71 -8.06
C PRO A 39 10.43 -3.93 -9.18
N SER A 40 9.22 -4.35 -9.51
CA SER A 40 8.33 -3.65 -10.44
C SER A 40 7.79 -2.35 -9.83
N ASP A 41 7.39 -1.41 -10.68
CA ASP A 41 6.82 -0.13 -10.25
C ASP A 41 5.63 -0.27 -9.29
N PRO A 42 4.66 -1.19 -9.49
CA PRO A 42 3.58 -1.41 -8.52
C PRO A 42 4.07 -1.87 -7.14
N GLN A 43 5.15 -2.65 -7.08
CA GLN A 43 5.71 -3.11 -5.80
C GLN A 43 6.43 -1.98 -5.07
N ILE A 44 7.17 -1.15 -5.82
CA ILE A 44 7.78 0.07 -5.27
C ILE A 44 6.69 1.02 -4.78
N ALA A 45 5.64 1.21 -5.58
CA ALA A 45 4.50 2.05 -5.24
C ALA A 45 3.81 1.58 -3.95
N TRP A 46 3.57 0.28 -3.81
CA TRP A 46 3.01 -0.32 -2.59
C TRP A 46 3.92 -0.06 -1.37
N ALA A 47 5.23 -0.30 -1.50
CA ALA A 47 6.18 -0.10 -0.41
C ALA A 47 6.26 1.38 0.02
N LEU A 48 6.24 2.30 -0.93
CA LEU A 48 6.23 3.74 -0.66
C LEU A 48 4.93 4.21 0.00
N GLY A 49 3.78 3.66 -0.42
CA GLY A 49 2.50 3.92 0.24
C GLY A 49 2.52 3.48 1.70
N LYS A 50 2.98 2.24 1.96
CA LYS A 50 3.16 1.70 3.32
C LYS A 50 4.13 2.54 4.16
N PHE A 51 5.23 2.99 3.57
CA PHE A 51 6.20 3.86 4.22
C PHE A 51 5.55 5.18 4.66
N VAL A 52 4.81 5.85 3.78
CA VAL A 52 4.12 7.11 4.11
C VAL A 52 3.06 6.89 5.20
N GLU A 53 2.27 5.82 5.12
CA GLU A 53 1.30 5.45 6.16
C GLU A 53 1.96 5.30 7.54
N HIS A 54 3.12 4.64 7.61
CA HIS A 54 3.82 4.40 8.87
C HIS A 54 4.45 5.66 9.48
N VAL A 55 4.93 6.58 8.65
CA VAL A 55 5.59 7.80 9.11
C VAL A 55 4.59 8.91 9.45
N ARG A 56 3.50 9.02 8.68
CA ARG A 56 2.51 10.10 8.81
C ARG A 56 1.30 9.69 9.66
N GLY A 57 1.04 8.39 9.82
CA GLY A 57 -0.03 7.87 10.67
C GLY A 57 0.25 8.11 12.15
N LEU A 58 -0.81 8.40 12.90
CA LEU A 58 -0.74 8.57 14.35
C LEU A 58 -1.80 7.71 15.01
N SER A 59 -1.37 6.79 15.88
CA SER A 59 -2.25 5.90 16.64
C SER A 59 -2.33 6.31 18.11
N LEU A 60 -3.41 5.93 18.79
CA LEU A 60 -3.54 6.05 20.24
C LEU A 60 -2.62 5.07 21.00
N ASP A 61 -2.21 3.97 20.35
CA ASP A 61 -1.34 2.97 20.95
C ASP A 61 0.15 3.28 20.68
N PRO A 62 0.95 3.58 21.73
CA PRO A 62 2.39 3.84 21.60
C PRO A 62 3.17 2.63 21.04
N VAL A 63 2.72 1.40 21.26
CA VAL A 63 3.38 0.18 20.79
C VAL A 63 3.21 0.05 19.27
N VAL A 64 2.00 0.25 18.76
CA VAL A 64 1.73 0.27 17.32
C VAL A 64 2.53 1.37 16.64
N MET A 65 2.53 2.57 17.22
CA MET A 65 3.28 3.68 16.65
C MET A 65 4.78 3.38 16.63
N ARG A 66 5.36 2.88 17.72
CA ARG A 66 6.78 2.49 17.75
C ARG A 66 7.09 1.45 16.66
N ARG A 67 6.23 0.44 16.49
CA ARG A 67 6.40 -0.57 15.45
C ARG A 67 6.38 0.05 14.05
N GLN A 68 5.40 0.90 13.74
CA GLN A 68 5.32 1.60 12.46
C GLN A 68 6.59 2.40 12.16
N TRP A 69 7.11 3.13 13.14
CA TRP A 69 8.36 3.89 12.99
C TRP A 69 9.57 2.99 12.75
N LEU A 70 9.70 1.88 13.49
CA LEU A 70 10.79 0.91 13.27
C LEU A 70 10.72 0.29 11.87
N GLU A 71 9.52 -0.11 11.44
CA GLU A 71 9.29 -0.61 10.08
C GLU A 71 9.65 0.46 9.05
N ALA A 72 9.29 1.74 9.26
CA ALA A 72 9.69 2.81 8.37
C ALA A 72 11.23 2.97 8.29
N TYR A 73 11.95 2.86 9.42
CA TYR A 73 13.41 2.95 9.44
C TYR A 73 14.08 1.82 8.63
N ASP A 74 13.51 0.62 8.58
CA ASP A 74 14.02 -0.50 7.76
C ASP A 74 14.01 -0.18 6.25
N PHE A 75 13.20 0.79 5.81
CA PHE A 75 13.12 1.28 4.43
C PHE A 75 13.89 2.58 4.21
N THR A 76 14.78 3.01 5.10
CA THR A 76 15.53 4.27 4.93
C THR A 76 17.05 4.07 4.77
N THR A 77 17.68 4.95 4.01
CA THR A 77 19.13 5.14 4.09
C THR A 77 19.49 5.93 5.34
N GLN A 78 20.78 6.07 5.65
CA GLN A 78 21.23 6.95 6.75
C GLN A 78 20.75 8.39 6.55
N ARG A 79 20.72 8.88 5.30
CA ARG A 79 20.20 10.22 4.96
C ARG A 79 18.70 10.31 5.18
N GLY A 80 17.94 9.32 4.71
CA GLY A 80 16.50 9.25 4.93
C GLY A 80 16.13 9.16 6.43
N ALA A 81 16.86 8.35 7.20
CA ALA A 81 16.66 8.20 8.64
C ALA A 81 16.90 9.52 9.39
N ALA A 82 17.88 10.34 8.97
CA ALA A 82 18.13 11.65 9.55
C ALA A 82 16.96 12.61 9.29
N PHE A 83 16.37 12.59 8.10
CA PHE A 83 15.16 13.35 7.79
C PHE A 83 13.98 12.92 8.66
N LEU A 84 13.73 11.60 8.76
CA LEU A 84 12.65 11.05 9.59
C LEU A 84 12.82 11.43 11.07
N SER A 85 14.04 11.36 11.58
CA SER A 85 14.37 11.74 12.95
C SER A 85 14.09 13.23 13.21
N ALA A 86 14.39 14.10 12.25
CA ALA A 86 14.07 15.52 12.34
C ALA A 86 12.56 15.75 12.31
N HIS A 87 11.83 15.05 11.44
CA HIS A 87 10.37 15.12 11.38
C HIS A 87 9.71 14.65 12.68
N ALA A 88 10.12 13.51 13.24
CA ALA A 88 9.58 12.97 14.48
C ALA A 88 9.65 13.96 15.66
N ARG A 89 10.76 14.72 15.73
CA ARG A 89 10.97 15.75 16.75
C ARG A 89 10.05 16.95 16.53
N GLN A 90 9.87 17.39 15.29
CA GLN A 90 9.06 18.56 14.95
C GLN A 90 7.55 18.28 15.07
N SER A 91 7.09 17.11 14.63
CA SER A 91 5.67 16.75 14.67
C SER A 91 5.19 16.46 16.09
N GLY A 92 6.11 16.14 17.01
CA GLY A 92 5.78 15.70 18.35
C GLY A 92 4.98 14.39 18.38
N ALA A 93 5.03 13.60 17.30
CA ALA A 93 4.24 12.36 17.15
C ALA A 93 4.44 11.41 18.35
N LEU A 94 5.68 11.31 18.86
CA LEU A 94 6.02 10.46 20.01
C LEU A 94 5.64 11.08 21.37
N THR A 95 5.35 12.38 21.43
CA THR A 95 5.05 13.10 22.67
C THR A 95 3.56 13.41 22.85
N ARG A 96 2.78 13.43 21.76
CA ARG A 96 1.34 13.77 21.76
C ARG A 96 0.45 12.53 21.60
N ILE A 97 0.80 11.45 22.29
CA ILE A 97 0.10 10.17 22.22
C ILE A 97 -1.20 10.26 23.03
N GLY A 98 -2.32 9.86 22.43
CA GLY A 98 -3.59 9.67 23.14
C GLY A 98 -4.64 10.78 22.96
N GLU A 99 -4.27 11.95 22.43
CA GLU A 99 -5.21 13.08 22.27
C GLU A 99 -5.86 13.12 20.89
N ARG A 100 -5.11 12.72 19.85
CA ARG A 100 -5.57 12.73 18.45
C ARG A 100 -5.01 11.53 17.69
N THR A 101 -5.77 11.08 16.70
CA THR A 101 -5.37 10.02 15.76
C THR A 101 -5.32 10.61 14.36
N VAL A 102 -4.41 10.12 13.51
CA VAL A 102 -4.34 10.51 12.11
C VAL A 102 -4.35 9.26 11.25
N THR A 103 -5.33 9.16 10.37
CA THR A 103 -5.42 8.11 9.35
C THR A 103 -4.86 8.65 8.04
N VAL A 104 -4.02 7.86 7.40
CA VAL A 104 -3.40 8.18 6.11
C VAL A 104 -4.04 7.29 5.04
N GLN A 105 -4.55 7.90 3.97
CA GLN A 105 -5.09 7.19 2.82
C GLN A 105 -4.31 7.56 1.55
N ILE A 106 -3.54 6.61 1.02
CA ILE A 106 -2.78 6.80 -0.21
C ILE A 106 -3.74 6.90 -1.39
N THR A 107 -3.67 8.00 -2.14
CA THR A 107 -4.53 8.25 -3.31
C THR A 107 -3.82 7.92 -4.61
N SER A 108 -2.52 8.16 -4.70
CA SER A 108 -1.74 7.87 -5.90
C SER A 108 -0.26 7.71 -5.58
N VAL A 109 0.39 6.79 -6.27
CA VAL A 109 1.85 6.69 -6.30
C VAL A 109 2.28 6.49 -7.74
N VAL A 110 3.05 7.45 -8.26
CA VAL A 110 3.50 7.44 -9.66
C VAL A 110 4.99 7.66 -9.74
N ARG A 111 5.64 6.97 -10.68
CA ARG A 111 7.06 7.17 -10.98
C ARG A 111 7.24 8.52 -11.66
N ALA A 112 8.03 9.40 -11.06
CA ALA A 112 8.39 10.71 -11.62
C ALA A 112 9.72 10.66 -12.37
N SER A 113 10.65 9.79 -11.96
CA SER A 113 11.94 9.57 -12.62
C SER A 113 12.46 8.14 -12.41
N GLN A 114 13.69 7.84 -12.84
CA GLN A 114 14.32 6.53 -12.57
C GLN A 114 14.44 6.23 -11.07
N GLN A 115 14.56 7.26 -10.22
CA GLN A 115 14.75 7.13 -8.78
C GLN A 115 13.75 7.95 -7.96
N SER A 116 12.85 8.70 -8.60
CA SER A 116 11.90 9.58 -7.92
C SER A 116 10.46 9.10 -8.12
N PHE A 117 9.67 9.17 -7.06
CA PHE A 117 8.26 8.84 -7.05
C PHE A 117 7.47 9.98 -6.42
N GLN A 118 6.36 10.34 -7.06
CA GLN A 118 5.39 11.24 -6.48
C GLN A 118 4.34 10.40 -5.74
N VAL A 119 4.13 10.71 -4.46
CA VAL A 119 3.11 10.07 -3.61
C VAL A 119 2.08 11.12 -3.23
N LYS A 120 0.81 10.82 -3.43
CA LYS A 120 -0.31 11.65 -2.98
C LYS A 120 -1.13 10.87 -1.96
N TRP A 121 -1.57 11.56 -0.92
CA TRP A 121 -2.41 10.97 0.11
C TRP A 121 -3.29 12.03 0.78
N VAL A 122 -4.28 11.53 1.50
CA VAL A 122 -5.17 12.31 2.34
C VAL A 122 -4.92 11.93 3.79
N GLU A 123 -4.84 12.92 4.67
CA GLU A 123 -4.79 12.74 6.12
C GLU A 123 -6.10 13.16 6.73
N THR A 124 -6.73 12.25 7.48
CA THR A 124 -7.92 12.54 8.27
C THR A 124 -7.55 12.49 9.74
N ALA A 125 -7.65 13.62 10.41
CA ALA A 125 -7.45 13.73 11.85
C ALA A 125 -8.74 13.36 12.59
N TYR A 126 -8.60 12.66 13.71
CA TYR A 126 -9.70 12.28 14.59
C TYR A 126 -9.41 12.70 16.03
N GLU A 127 -10.42 13.29 16.66
CA GLU A 127 -10.42 13.66 18.08
C GLU A 127 -11.65 13.03 18.73
N HIS A 128 -11.45 12.28 19.81
CA HIS A 128 -12.54 11.57 20.50
C HIS A 128 -13.42 10.72 19.56
N GLY A 129 -12.82 10.13 18.53
CA GLY A 129 -13.50 9.29 17.54
C GLY A 129 -14.29 10.04 16.46
N ARG A 130 -14.21 11.38 16.41
CA ARG A 130 -14.86 12.20 15.37
C ARG A 130 -13.80 12.84 14.46
N PRO A 131 -14.04 12.91 13.14
CA PRO A 131 -13.12 13.59 12.23
C PRO A 131 -13.04 15.08 12.60
N SER A 132 -11.82 15.59 12.82
CA SER A 132 -11.55 16.99 13.17
C SER A 132 -11.01 17.80 11.99
N GLY A 133 -10.53 17.15 10.93
CA GLY A 133 -10.08 17.81 9.71
C GLY A 133 -9.53 16.84 8.67
N GLN A 134 -9.46 17.30 7.43
CA GLN A 134 -8.87 16.57 6.31
C GLN A 134 -7.83 17.45 5.61
N GLU A 135 -6.69 16.85 5.26
CA GLU A 135 -5.60 17.53 4.58
C GLU A 135 -5.11 16.70 3.40
N HIS A 136 -4.82 17.36 2.29
CA HIS A 136 -4.30 16.74 1.08
C HIS A 136 -2.79 16.99 1.01
N TRP A 137 -2.03 15.95 0.71
CA TRP A 137 -0.58 16.00 0.74
C TRP A 137 0.01 15.40 -0.53
N THR A 138 1.13 15.98 -0.96
CA THR A 138 1.97 15.44 -2.02
C THR A 138 3.40 15.35 -1.52
N ALA A 139 4.07 14.23 -1.83
CA ALA A 139 5.50 14.04 -1.58
C ALA A 139 6.24 13.71 -2.87
N MET A 140 7.49 14.16 -2.93
CA MET A 140 8.50 13.64 -3.83
C MET A 140 9.48 12.79 -3.03
N VAL A 141 9.56 11.50 -3.38
CA VAL A 141 10.39 10.51 -2.68
C VAL A 141 11.49 10.03 -3.60
N THR A 142 12.74 10.14 -3.16
CA THR A 142 13.91 9.59 -3.85
C THR A 142 14.27 8.25 -3.24
N VAL A 143 14.41 7.23 -4.09
CA VAL A 143 14.73 5.85 -3.69
C VAL A 143 16.05 5.38 -4.27
N VAL A 144 16.74 4.55 -3.49
CA VAL A 144 17.92 3.79 -3.90
C VAL A 144 17.67 2.31 -3.69
N ARG A 145 18.27 1.47 -4.54
CA ARG A 145 18.19 0.01 -4.42
C ARG A 145 19.50 -0.56 -3.91
N LYS A 146 19.40 -1.46 -2.95
CA LYS A 146 20.52 -2.23 -2.42
C LYS A 146 20.01 -3.63 -2.10
N ALA A 147 20.47 -4.61 -2.87
CA ALA A 147 20.09 -6.00 -2.66
C ALA A 147 20.40 -6.45 -1.22
N PRO A 148 19.43 -7.08 -0.52
CA PRO A 148 19.65 -7.58 0.84
C PRO A 148 20.72 -8.68 0.82
N ARG A 149 21.68 -8.59 1.74
CA ARG A 149 22.83 -9.51 1.80
C ARG A 149 22.75 -10.55 2.90
N ASP A 150 21.75 -10.41 3.78
CA ASP A 150 21.55 -11.26 4.94
C ASP A 150 20.06 -11.58 5.12
N ARG A 151 19.77 -12.71 5.77
CA ARG A 151 18.40 -13.21 5.96
C ARG A 151 17.52 -12.25 6.73
N GLU A 152 18.11 -11.49 7.64
CA GLU A 152 17.36 -10.59 8.52
C GLU A 152 16.90 -9.34 7.75
N THR A 153 17.81 -8.72 6.99
CA THR A 153 17.48 -7.62 6.08
C THR A 153 16.49 -8.06 5.01
N LEU A 154 16.63 -9.28 4.48
CA LEU A 154 15.68 -9.83 3.52
C LEU A 154 14.26 -9.96 4.12
N ARG A 155 14.14 -10.39 5.38
CA ARG A 155 12.83 -10.49 6.07
C ARG A 155 12.18 -9.13 6.28
N ARG A 156 12.96 -8.10 6.60
CA ARG A 156 12.44 -6.75 6.88
C ARG A 156 12.20 -5.93 5.60
N ASN A 157 13.07 -6.09 4.60
CA ASN A 157 13.04 -5.36 3.34
C ASN A 157 13.39 -6.29 2.16
N PRO A 158 12.43 -7.11 1.71
CA PRO A 158 12.65 -8.07 0.62
C PRO A 158 12.90 -7.40 -0.73
N LEU A 159 12.45 -6.16 -0.91
CA LEU A 159 12.65 -5.40 -2.15
C LEU A 159 14.05 -4.77 -2.26
N GLY A 160 14.80 -4.71 -1.15
CA GLY A 160 16.05 -3.97 -1.10
C GLY A 160 15.88 -2.48 -1.45
N LEU A 161 14.70 -1.92 -1.17
CA LEU A 161 14.33 -0.55 -1.53
C LEU A 161 14.54 0.37 -0.32
N TYR A 162 15.27 1.47 -0.51
CA TYR A 162 15.53 2.42 0.55
C TYR A 162 15.17 3.84 0.10
N VAL A 163 14.45 4.57 0.94
CA VAL A 163 14.17 5.99 0.82
C VAL A 163 15.43 6.77 1.23
N ASP A 164 15.97 7.55 0.31
CA ASP A 164 17.16 8.39 0.54
C ASP A 164 16.80 9.84 0.85
N GLY A 165 15.76 10.34 0.19
CA GLY A 165 15.25 11.69 0.36
C GLY A 165 13.74 11.71 0.26
N ILE A 166 13.12 12.58 1.04
CA ILE A 166 11.70 12.82 0.98
C ILE A 166 11.45 14.30 1.21
N ASP A 167 10.58 14.86 0.40
CA ASP A 167 10.04 16.21 0.55
C ASP A 167 8.53 16.10 0.40
N TRP A 168 7.78 16.76 1.27
CA TRP A 168 6.32 16.77 1.20
C TRP A 168 5.76 18.15 1.48
N SER A 169 4.63 18.43 0.86
CA SER A 169 3.90 19.68 1.02
C SER A 169 2.40 19.43 1.06
N ARG A 170 1.71 20.29 1.80
CA ARG A 170 0.25 20.30 1.87
C ARG A 170 -0.28 20.97 0.61
N GLU A 171 -1.22 20.32 -0.06
CA GLU A 171 -1.98 20.91 -1.15
C GLU A 171 -3.01 21.89 -0.56
N LEU A 172 -2.93 23.14 -1.00
CA LEU A 172 -3.92 24.16 -0.66
C LEU A 172 -5.09 24.00 -1.63
N GLU A 173 -6.19 23.43 -1.16
CA GLU A 173 -7.44 23.54 -1.90
C GLU A 173 -7.86 25.03 -1.88
N PRO A 174 -8.08 25.67 -3.03
CA PRO A 174 -8.76 26.97 -3.02
C PRO A 174 -10.16 26.74 -2.42
N ALA A 175 -10.53 27.54 -1.44
CA ALA A 175 -11.84 27.45 -0.81
C ALA A 175 -12.95 27.63 -1.87
N GLY A 176 -13.58 26.53 -2.29
CA GLY A 176 -14.72 26.57 -3.23
C GLY A 176 -14.90 25.29 -4.03
N ASP A 177 -15.75 24.39 -3.54
CA ASP A 177 -17.08 24.19 -4.12
C ASP A 177 -17.92 23.28 -3.21
N GLY A 178 -19.11 23.76 -2.83
CA GLY A 178 -20.08 22.98 -2.05
C GLY A 178 -20.53 21.73 -2.81
N PRO A 179 -21.19 20.76 -2.14
CA PRO A 179 -21.61 19.53 -2.79
C PRO A 179 -22.60 19.86 -3.91
N THR A 180 -22.18 19.68 -5.16
CA THR A 180 -23.06 19.58 -6.31
C THR A 180 -23.95 18.36 -6.09
N GLN A 181 -25.14 18.58 -5.55
CA GLN A 181 -26.22 17.60 -5.58
C GLN A 181 -26.43 17.21 -7.04
N GLN A 182 -25.96 16.03 -7.41
CA GLN A 182 -26.48 15.34 -8.58
C GLN A 182 -27.94 15.03 -8.27
N SER A 183 -28.81 15.96 -8.65
CA SER A 183 -30.25 15.76 -8.75
C SER A 183 -30.46 14.52 -9.61
N SER A 184 -30.79 13.42 -8.93
CA SER A 184 -31.31 12.20 -9.52
C SER A 184 -32.52 12.58 -10.37
N LEU A 185 -32.34 12.57 -11.70
CA LEU A 185 -33.44 12.54 -12.64
C LEU A 185 -34.25 11.28 -12.36
N THR A 186 -35.45 11.50 -11.82
CA THR A 186 -36.60 10.62 -11.73
C THR A 186 -36.52 9.40 -12.66
N SER A 187 -36.30 8.22 -12.07
CA SER A 187 -36.82 6.95 -12.58
C SER A 187 -37.70 6.37 -11.48
N GLU A 188 -38.88 6.97 -11.37
CA GLU A 188 -40.05 6.35 -10.78
C GLU A 188 -40.27 5.01 -11.47
N GLN A 189 -40.10 3.90 -10.74
CA GLN A 189 -41.10 2.84 -10.58
C GLN A 189 -40.45 1.52 -10.14
N SER A 190 -40.93 1.03 -9.00
CA SER A 190 -40.84 -0.36 -8.51
C SER A 190 -42.06 -0.57 -7.62
N PRO A 191 -42.44 -1.80 -7.24
CA PRO A 191 -42.49 -3.07 -7.97
C PRO A 191 -43.85 -3.77 -7.74
N THR A 192 -44.21 -4.84 -8.46
CA THR A 192 -45.05 -5.91 -7.84
C THR A 192 -44.89 -7.26 -8.53
N SER A 193 -44.36 -8.22 -7.78
CA SER A 193 -44.39 -9.66 -8.09
C SER A 193 -45.81 -10.23 -7.97
N ARG A 194 -46.12 -11.27 -8.75
CA ARG A 194 -46.65 -12.55 -8.23
C ARG A 194 -46.72 -13.64 -9.31
N LEU A 195 -46.10 -14.77 -8.99
CA LEU A 195 -46.25 -16.09 -9.62
C LEU A 195 -47.70 -16.58 -9.55
N GLY A 196 -48.15 -17.36 -10.53
CA GLY A 196 -49.36 -18.15 -10.43
C GLY A 196 -49.70 -19.01 -11.65
N ALA A 197 -49.37 -20.31 -11.54
CA ALA A 197 -50.10 -21.48 -12.06
C ALA A 197 -50.25 -21.70 -13.59
N THR A 198 -49.48 -22.67 -14.11
CA THR A 198 -49.95 -23.62 -15.14
C THR A 198 -50.90 -24.65 -14.53
N PRO A 199 -51.90 -25.14 -15.28
CA PRO A 199 -51.88 -26.58 -15.59
C PRO A 199 -52.43 -27.01 -16.98
N ASN A 200 -51.81 -28.08 -17.48
CA ASN A 200 -52.31 -29.24 -18.24
C ASN A 200 -53.06 -29.16 -19.60
N LEU A 201 -52.38 -29.74 -20.61
CA LEU A 201 -52.75 -30.87 -21.49
C LEU A 201 -54.04 -30.85 -22.37
N SER A 202 -53.80 -30.65 -23.68
CA SER A 202 -54.17 -31.49 -24.87
C SER A 202 -55.64 -31.85 -25.16
N PRO A 203 -55.97 -32.42 -26.35
CA PRO A 203 -55.66 -32.07 -27.74
C PRO A 203 -56.94 -32.03 -28.63
N THR A 204 -56.93 -31.43 -29.83
CA THR A 204 -57.81 -31.90 -30.94
C THR A 204 -57.34 -31.41 -32.31
N LEU A 205 -57.30 -32.37 -33.22
CA LEU A 205 -57.13 -32.32 -34.66
C LEU A 205 -58.31 -31.64 -35.38
N SER A 206 -58.14 -31.46 -36.70
CA SER A 206 -59.17 -31.24 -37.75
C SER A 206 -59.53 -29.78 -38.08
N GLU A 207 -59.76 -29.33 -39.32
CA GLU A 207 -59.65 -29.88 -40.68
C GLU A 207 -60.11 -28.77 -41.67
N VAL A 208 -59.54 -28.73 -42.88
CA VAL A 208 -60.13 -28.31 -44.20
C VAL A 208 -60.65 -26.86 -44.43
N LYS A 209 -59.96 -26.16 -45.36
CA LYS A 209 -60.35 -25.55 -46.69
C LYS A 209 -61.72 -24.85 -46.88
N PRO A 210 -62.03 -24.11 -47.97
CA PRO A 210 -61.39 -24.02 -49.30
C PRO A 210 -60.35 -22.93 -49.53
#